data_AF-A0A384KGU5-F1
#
_entry.id   AF-A0A384KGU5-F1
#
_cell.length_a   1.000
_cell.length_b   1.000
_cell.length_c   1.000
_cell.angle_alpha   90.00
_cell.angle_beta   90.00
_cell.angle_gamma   90.00
#
_symmetry.space_group_name_H-M   'P 1'
#
loop_
_entity.id
_entity.type
_entity.pdbx_description
1 polymer ?
#
loop_
_entity_poly.entity_id
_entity_poly.type
_entity_poly.pdbx_seq_one_letter_code
_entity_poly.pdbx_strand_id
1 'polypeptide(L)'
;MENENGDDWREEVFQKLRSMRERYLPHVTDVYQRLADKLNHEESLPQQQRSKHFDKFQSMKTNIEQLIQVLSLRKRNIMPILKDCRWDYYEKRIIYFLITLRTGWEDSTAKAASRSVS
;
A
#
# COMPACT_ATOMS: atom_id res chain seq x y z
N MET A 1 -30.80 -9.24 25.85
CA MET A 1 -29.66 -8.69 26.62
C MET A 1 -28.50 -8.62 25.64
N GLU A 2 -28.28 -7.44 25.10
CA GLU A 2 -27.22 -7.16 24.13
C GLU A 2 -25.87 -7.29 24.84
N ASN A 3 -24.91 -7.96 24.18
CA ASN A 3 -23.57 -8.15 24.69
C ASN A 3 -22.77 -6.84 24.48
N GLU A 4 -23.00 -5.83 25.30
CA GLU A 4 -22.55 -4.44 25.08
C GLU A 4 -21.12 -4.09 25.53
N ASN A 5 -20.27 -4.99 26.03
CA ASN A 5 -18.95 -4.58 26.55
C ASN A 5 -17.72 -5.21 25.87
N GLY A 6 -17.90 -6.26 25.07
CA GLY A 6 -16.79 -7.01 24.47
C GLY A 6 -16.47 -6.67 23.01
N ASP A 7 -17.45 -6.13 22.27
CA ASP A 7 -17.40 -6.00 20.80
C ASP A 7 -17.36 -4.52 20.32
N ASP A 8 -17.51 -3.54 21.23
CA ASP A 8 -17.48 -2.10 20.93
C ASP A 8 -16.15 -1.66 20.33
N TRP A 9 -15.03 -1.98 20.99
CA TRP A 9 -13.70 -1.65 20.47
C TRP A 9 -13.43 -2.31 19.11
N ARG A 10 -14.03 -3.47 18.87
CA ARG A 10 -13.88 -4.19 17.60
C ARG A 10 -14.70 -3.52 16.50
N GLU A 11 -15.89 -3.03 16.83
CA GLU A 11 -16.70 -2.21 15.93
C GLU A 11 -16.01 -0.89 15.59
N GLU A 12 -15.46 -0.18 16.57
CA GLU A 12 -14.70 1.06 16.36
C GLU A 12 -13.53 0.85 15.40
N VAL A 13 -12.70 -0.17 15.64
CA VAL A 13 -11.59 -0.53 14.75
C VAL A 13 -12.10 -0.91 13.36
N PHE A 14 -13.21 -1.65 13.28
CA PHE A 14 -13.80 -2.03 12.00
C PHE A 14 -14.28 -0.82 11.21
N GLN A 15 -14.91 0.16 11.86
CA GLN A 15 -15.36 1.40 11.23
C GLN A 15 -14.18 2.25 10.76
N LYS A 16 -13.11 2.36 11.56
CA LYS A 16 -11.88 3.06 11.14
C LYS A 16 -11.23 2.37 9.93
N LEU A 17 -11.09 1.04 9.96
CA LEU A 17 -10.59 0.25 8.83
C LEU A 17 -11.47 0.41 7.59
N ARG A 18 -12.80 0.39 7.73
CA ARG A 18 -13.75 0.59 6.64
C ARG A 18 -13.55 1.97 6.00
N SER A 19 -13.48 3.03 6.80
CA SER A 19 -13.27 4.39 6.31
C SER A 19 -11.93 4.52 5.57
N MET A 20 -10.86 3.97 6.14
CA MET A 20 -9.54 3.96 5.47
C MET A 20 -9.56 3.14 4.19
N ARG A 21 -10.24 1.99 4.17
CA ARG A 21 -10.39 1.16 2.98
C ARG A 21 -11.10 1.93 1.88
N GLU A 22 -12.24 2.53 2.15
CA GLU A 22 -13.01 3.30 1.16
C GLU A 22 -12.20 4.47 0.60
N ARG A 23 -11.43 5.16 1.46
CA ARG A 23 -10.62 6.31 1.05
C ARG A 23 -9.36 5.93 0.29
N TYR A 24 -8.64 4.89 0.72
CA TYR A 24 -7.27 4.63 0.25
C TYR A 24 -7.14 3.40 -0.65
N LEU A 25 -8.02 2.39 -0.53
CA LEU A 25 -7.88 1.15 -1.28
C LEU A 25 -7.79 1.35 -2.80
N PRO A 26 -8.57 2.24 -3.45
CA PRO A 26 -8.44 2.48 -4.89
C PRO A 26 -7.05 3.00 -5.27
N HIS A 27 -6.51 3.96 -4.50
CA HIS A 27 -5.20 4.55 -4.75
C HIS A 27 -4.06 3.58 -4.47
N VAL A 28 -4.16 2.82 -3.38
CA VAL A 28 -3.17 1.80 -3.00
C VAL A 28 -3.13 0.69 -4.05
N THR A 29 -4.29 0.29 -4.58
CA THR A 29 -4.41 -0.72 -5.64
C THR A 29 -3.85 -0.23 -6.97
N ASP A 30 -4.13 1.01 -7.38
CA ASP A 30 -3.57 1.60 -8.61
C ASP A 30 -2.03 1.62 -8.56
N VAL A 31 -1.45 2.06 -7.44
CA VAL A 31 0.00 2.07 -7.26
C VAL A 31 0.57 0.64 -7.23
N TYR A 32 -0.12 -0.31 -6.59
CA TYR A 32 0.27 -1.72 -6.60
C TYR A 32 0.33 -2.30 -8.02
N GLN A 33 -0.72 -2.09 -8.82
CA GLN A 33 -0.79 -2.61 -10.19
C GLN A 33 0.35 -2.05 -11.05
N ARG A 34 0.57 -0.73 -11.01
CA ARG A 34 1.66 -0.08 -11.74
C ARG A 34 3.04 -0.58 -11.32
N LEU A 35 3.23 -0.84 -10.04
CA LEU A 35 4.49 -1.38 -9.50
C LEU A 35 4.68 -2.84 -9.96
N ALA A 36 3.62 -3.64 -9.93
CA ALA A 36 3.64 -5.02 -10.40
C ALA A 36 3.95 -5.09 -11.89
N ASP A 37 3.32 -4.27 -12.73
CA ASP A 37 3.55 -4.25 -14.18
C ASP A 37 5.01 -3.95 -14.53
N LYS A 38 5.64 -3.02 -13.81
CA LYS A 38 7.07 -2.71 -14.01
C LYS A 38 8.01 -3.76 -13.49
N LEU A 39 7.71 -4.34 -12.34
CA LEU A 39 8.49 -5.48 -11.83
C LEU A 39 8.42 -6.64 -12.83
N ASN A 40 7.24 -6.95 -13.34
CA ASN A 40 7.06 -7.99 -14.37
C ASN A 40 7.85 -7.66 -15.65
N HIS A 41 7.87 -6.38 -16.07
CA HIS A 41 8.69 -5.95 -17.21
C HIS A 41 10.19 -6.14 -16.94
N GLU A 42 10.70 -5.70 -15.78
CA GLU A 42 12.12 -5.90 -15.42
C GLU A 42 12.49 -7.37 -15.19
N GLU A 43 11.55 -8.20 -14.73
CA GLU A 43 11.76 -9.65 -14.57
C GLU A 43 11.98 -10.35 -15.92
N SER A 44 11.33 -9.86 -16.97
CA SER A 44 11.53 -10.35 -18.34
C SER A 44 12.92 -10.01 -18.92
N LEU A 45 13.62 -9.03 -18.34
CA LEU A 45 14.96 -8.63 -18.76
C LEU A 45 16.04 -9.52 -18.13
N PRO A 46 17.18 -9.73 -18.82
CA PRO A 46 18.35 -10.40 -18.25
C PRO A 46 18.78 -9.72 -16.94
N GLN A 47 19.27 -10.51 -15.96
CA GLN A 47 19.63 -10.00 -14.64
C GLN A 47 20.63 -8.83 -14.66
N GLN A 48 21.52 -8.75 -15.66
CA GLN A 48 22.44 -7.63 -15.86
C GLN A 48 21.76 -6.31 -16.29
N GLN A 49 20.54 -6.37 -16.82
CA GLN A 49 19.75 -5.21 -17.26
C GLN A 49 18.72 -4.75 -16.21
N ARG A 50 18.54 -5.52 -15.13
CA ARG A 50 17.63 -5.14 -14.04
C ARG A 50 18.16 -3.93 -13.31
N SER A 51 17.25 -3.05 -12.89
CA SER A 51 17.61 -1.85 -12.16
C SER A 51 18.20 -2.18 -10.80
N LYS A 52 19.15 -1.37 -10.31
CA LYS A 52 19.62 -1.42 -8.91
C LYS A 52 18.49 -1.17 -7.90
N HIS A 53 17.35 -0.64 -8.37
CA HIS A 53 16.16 -0.39 -7.55
C HIS A 53 15.14 -1.54 -7.58
N PHE A 54 15.39 -2.63 -8.33
CA PHE A 54 14.48 -3.77 -8.43
C PHE A 54 14.12 -4.36 -7.07
N ASP A 55 15.11 -4.67 -6.23
CA ASP A 55 14.89 -5.22 -4.88
C ASP A 55 14.11 -4.26 -3.96
N LYS A 56 14.35 -2.94 -4.14
CA LYS A 56 13.61 -1.89 -3.44
C LYS A 56 12.15 -1.87 -3.87
N PHE A 57 11.88 -1.99 -5.16
CA PHE A 57 10.51 -2.06 -5.70
C PHE A 57 9.81 -3.34 -5.28
N GLN A 58 10.49 -4.48 -5.24
CA GLN A 58 9.93 -5.73 -4.73
C GLN A 58 9.54 -5.61 -3.25
N SER A 59 10.42 -5.00 -2.43
CA SER A 59 10.12 -4.72 -1.03
C SER A 59 8.94 -3.76 -0.86
N MET A 60 8.84 -2.74 -1.72
CA MET A 60 7.69 -1.81 -1.71
C MET A 60 6.39 -2.52 -2.13
N LYS A 61 6.44 -3.43 -3.11
CA LYS A 61 5.28 -4.24 -3.53
C LYS A 61 4.74 -5.05 -2.34
N THR A 62 5.59 -5.78 -1.64
CA THR A 62 5.19 -6.56 -0.45
C THR A 62 4.58 -5.68 0.64
N ASN A 63 5.14 -4.49 0.89
CA ASN A 63 4.57 -3.55 1.86
C ASN A 63 3.16 -3.08 1.47
N ILE A 64 2.93 -2.83 0.18
CA ILE A 64 1.61 -2.43 -0.33
C ILE A 64 0.60 -3.58 -0.26
N GLU A 65 1.01 -4.80 -0.61
CA GLU A 65 0.16 -5.99 -0.47
C GLU A 65 -0.30 -6.19 0.98
N GLN A 66 0.60 -6.02 1.96
CA GLN A 66 0.26 -6.09 3.38
C GLN A 66 -0.75 -5.01 3.78
N LEU A 67 -0.62 -3.78 3.28
CA LEU A 67 -1.60 -2.71 3.53
C LEU A 67 -2.98 -3.08 2.96
N ILE A 68 -3.04 -3.62 1.75
CA ILE A 68 -4.30 -4.07 1.13
C ILE A 68 -4.96 -5.16 1.99
N GLN A 69 -4.19 -6.13 2.49
CA GLN A 69 -4.70 -7.18 3.37
C GLN A 69 -5.28 -6.62 4.68
N VAL A 70 -4.56 -5.70 5.33
CA VAL A 70 -5.03 -5.04 6.57
C VAL A 70 -6.33 -4.26 6.32
N LEU A 71 -6.39 -3.46 5.25
CA LEU A 71 -7.59 -2.70 4.89
C LEU A 71 -8.78 -3.62 4.54
N SER A 72 -8.50 -4.86 4.12
CA SER A 72 -9.51 -5.86 3.73
C SER A 72 -9.95 -6.78 4.88
N LEU A 73 -9.46 -6.56 6.11
CA LEU A 73 -9.84 -7.35 7.27
C LEU A 73 -11.36 -7.27 7.54
N ARG A 74 -11.95 -8.42 7.84
CA ARG A 74 -13.35 -8.51 8.28
C ARG A 74 -13.43 -8.31 9.79
N LYS A 75 -14.54 -7.75 10.29
CA LYS A 75 -14.76 -7.49 11.74
C LYS A 75 -14.32 -8.65 12.62
N ARG A 76 -14.78 -9.87 12.32
CA ARG A 76 -14.47 -11.11 13.08
C ARG A 76 -12.97 -11.47 13.15
N ASN A 77 -12.15 -10.96 12.24
CA ASN A 77 -10.71 -11.23 12.16
C ASN A 77 -9.88 -10.11 12.81
N ILE A 78 -10.52 -9.08 13.38
CA ILE A 78 -9.82 -7.99 14.06
C ILE A 78 -9.27 -8.51 15.39
N MET A 79 -7.95 -8.48 15.48
CA MET A 79 -7.20 -8.88 16.65
C MET A 79 -7.18 -7.75 17.70
N PRO A 80 -7.22 -8.07 19.01
CA PRO A 80 -7.15 -7.07 20.09
C PRO A 80 -5.96 -6.11 20.02
N ILE A 81 -4.83 -6.55 19.46
CA ILE A 81 -3.64 -5.72 19.24
C ILE A 81 -3.92 -4.48 18.36
N LEU A 82 -4.99 -4.50 17.56
CA LEU A 82 -5.38 -3.37 16.72
C LEU A 82 -6.17 -2.29 17.48
N LYS A 83 -6.61 -2.56 18.72
CA LYS A 83 -7.28 -1.59 19.57
C LYS A 83 -6.39 -0.39 19.88
N ASP A 84 -5.16 -0.67 20.33
CA ASP A 84 -4.18 0.35 20.72
C ASP A 84 -3.30 0.80 19.54
N CYS A 85 -3.69 0.42 18.31
CA CYS A 85 -2.96 0.80 17.12
C CYS A 85 -3.05 2.31 16.90
N ARG A 86 -1.92 2.96 16.62
CA ARG A 86 -1.88 4.39 16.30
C ARG A 86 -2.39 4.63 14.88
N TRP A 87 -3.71 4.60 14.68
CA TRP A 87 -4.34 4.71 13.37
C TRP A 87 -3.92 5.96 12.59
N ASP A 88 -3.77 7.11 13.26
CA ASP A 88 -3.33 8.35 12.61
C ASP A 88 -1.89 8.26 12.07
N TYR A 89 -1.03 7.48 12.73
CA TYR A 89 0.32 7.22 12.24
C TYR A 89 0.29 6.34 10.98
N TYR A 90 -0.55 5.30 10.98
CA TYR A 90 -0.72 4.44 9.81
C TYR A 90 -1.37 5.16 8.63
N GLU A 91 -2.35 6.01 8.89
CA GLU A 91 -3.00 6.86 7.89
C GLU A 91 -1.97 7.81 7.25
N LYS A 92 -1.15 8.48 8.06
CA LYS A 92 -0.03 9.31 7.56
C LYS A 92 0.99 8.50 6.76
N ARG A 93 1.31 7.27 7.18
CA ARG A 93 2.21 6.39 6.42
C ARG A 93 1.63 6.01 5.06
N ILE A 94 0.34 5.67 4.99
CA ILE A 94 -0.34 5.36 3.72
C ILE A 94 -0.27 6.57 2.80
N ILE A 95 -0.63 7.76 3.30
CA ILE A 95 -0.55 9.01 2.53
C ILE A 95 0.88 9.27 2.05
N TYR A 96 1.87 9.16 2.93
CA TYR A 96 3.29 9.33 2.57
C TYR A 96 3.70 8.36 1.47
N PHE A 97 3.38 7.07 1.59
CA PHE A 97 3.67 6.09 0.55
C PHE A 97 3.01 6.45 -0.78
N LEU A 98 1.71 6.79 -0.77
CA LEU A 98 0.99 7.18 -1.98
C LEU A 98 1.63 8.42 -2.64
N ILE A 99 2.02 9.42 -1.85
CA ILE A 99 2.71 10.61 -2.37
C ILE A 99 4.08 10.23 -2.93
N THR A 100 4.95 9.57 -2.16
CA THR A 100 6.31 9.20 -2.59
C THR A 100 6.32 8.28 -3.80
N LEU A 101 5.39 7.33 -3.88
CA LEU A 101 5.26 6.44 -5.03
C LEU A 101 4.72 7.16 -6.26
N ARG A 102 3.83 8.14 -6.08
CA ARG A 102 3.32 8.95 -7.19
C ARG A 102 4.36 9.96 -7.67
N THR A 103 5.07 10.65 -6.78
CA THR A 103 6.01 11.73 -7.12
C THR A 103 7.41 11.23 -7.47
N GLY A 104 7.96 10.26 -6.74
CA GLY A 104 9.26 9.64 -7.06
C GLY A 104 9.26 8.91 -8.41
N TRP A 105 8.08 8.69 -8.96
CA TRP A 105 7.84 8.10 -10.27
C TRP A 105 7.80 9.09 -11.44
N GLU A 106 7.28 10.30 -11.23
CA GLU A 106 7.24 11.35 -12.25
C GLU A 106 8.67 11.73 -12.70
N ASP A 107 9.60 11.81 -11.75
CA ASP A 107 11.02 12.05 -12.05
C ASP A 107 11.68 10.94 -12.89
N SER A 108 11.33 9.67 -12.62
CA SER A 108 11.93 8.53 -13.34
C SER A 108 11.38 8.37 -14.76
N THR A 109 10.09 8.66 -14.96
CA THR A 109 9.46 8.62 -16.29
C THR A 109 9.85 9.82 -17.15
N ALA A 110 9.95 11.02 -16.57
CA ALA A 110 10.48 12.21 -17.24
C ALA A 110 11.93 12.00 -17.71
N LYS A 111 12.78 11.37 -16.88
CA LYS A 111 14.17 11.08 -17.23
C LYS A 111 14.32 9.99 -18.31
N ALA A 112 13.42 9.02 -18.37
CA ALA A 112 13.41 7.98 -19.41
C ALA A 112 12.92 8.54 -20.76
N ALA A 113 11.92 9.42 -20.75
CA ALA A 113 11.43 10.10 -21.95
C ALA A 113 12.49 11.02 -22.56
N SER A 114 13.20 11.82 -21.76
CA SER A 114 14.29 12.68 -22.24
C SER A 114 15.50 11.91 -22.80
N ARG A 115 15.71 10.66 -22.38
CA ARG A 115 16.80 9.81 -22.90
C ARG A 115 16.49 9.14 -24.23
N SER A 116 15.23 9.09 -24.66
CA SER A 116 14.82 8.44 -25.91
C SER A 116 14.74 9.42 -27.09
N VAL A 117 15.03 10.70 -26.86
CA VAL A 117 14.96 11.80 -27.85
C VAL A 117 16.34 12.45 -28.05
N SER A 118 17.45 11.77 -27.72
CA SER A 118 18.81 12.27 -27.92
C SER A 118 19.70 11.25 -28.60
#